data_AF-A0A8B8NZP8-F1
#
_entry.id   AF-A0A8B8NZP8-F1
#
_cell.length_a   1.000
_cell.length_b   1.000
_cell.length_c   1.000
_cell.angle_alpha   90.00
_cell.angle_beta   90.00
_cell.angle_gamma   90.00
#
_symmetry.space_group_name_H-M   'P 1'
#
loop_
_entity.id
_entity.type
_entity.pdbx_description
1 polymer ?
#
loop_
_entity_poly.entity_id
_entity_poly.type
_entity_poly.pdbx_seq_one_letter_code
_entity_poly.pdbx_strand_id
1 'polypeptide(L)'
;MTPLRRALPSRLLSKLPPFEPWTPLARLSTTTGDGAPAATAGATPTASSAAPSYESSPPIDAGSSIRKPISLWPGMYFSPVTNALWEARSKIFEEAGDTGASENAASLESELVPRSPSRSRTSIFYKFSSDYVLREQYRNPWNEIRMGKLVEDLDALAGTICYKPFFLWDQHCSSDDGTTRPLLLVTASVDRMVLKRPIRIDTDLQIAGAVTWVGRSSMEIQLEVTQSTEETQNSLDSVALTANFTFVARDSRTGKSAPINRISPETEREKLLWQEAEKRNKMRKKKREERNLDTKIEDLSRLQDLLAEGRVFCDLPALADRDSILIRDTCFENSLICQPQQRNIHGRIFGGFLMRRAFELAFSTTYAFAGVAPRFVEVDHVDFLRPVDVGNFLRLKCCVLYTELDNPAEPLINVEVVAHVMQPELRSSEVEW
;
A
#
# COMPACT_ATOMS: atom_id res chain seq x y z
N MET A 1 58.07 -3.53 -19.47
CA MET A 1 57.17 -4.36 -20.28
C MET A 1 55.89 -3.56 -20.52
N THR A 2 55.60 -3.28 -21.79
CA THR A 2 54.58 -2.36 -22.29
C THR A 2 53.16 -2.93 -22.13
N PRO A 3 52.16 -2.13 -21.69
CA PRO A 3 50.77 -2.40 -22.02
C PRO A 3 50.31 -1.45 -23.12
N LEU A 4 49.69 -2.05 -24.14
CA LEU A 4 49.17 -1.41 -25.34
C LEU A 4 48.04 -0.42 -25.03
N ARG A 5 48.27 0.84 -25.41
CA ARG A 5 47.20 1.82 -25.69
C ARG A 5 46.41 1.32 -26.90
N ARG A 6 45.11 1.05 -26.72
CA ARG A 6 44.14 0.98 -27.83
C ARG A 6 43.08 2.05 -27.61
N ALA A 7 43.27 3.16 -28.30
CA ALA A 7 42.29 4.23 -28.41
C ALA A 7 41.11 3.73 -29.26
N LEU A 8 39.88 3.95 -28.79
CA LEU A 8 38.67 3.84 -29.60
C LEU A 8 38.36 5.21 -30.23
N PRO A 9 37.96 5.26 -31.51
CA PRO A 9 37.78 6.49 -32.25
C PRO A 9 36.52 7.25 -31.83
N SER A 10 36.70 8.55 -31.60
CA SER A 10 35.65 9.55 -31.48
C SER A 10 34.81 9.64 -32.76
N ARG A 11 33.57 9.14 -32.75
CA ARG A 11 32.49 9.52 -33.68
C ARG A 11 31.16 8.90 -33.23
N LEU A 12 30.42 9.64 -32.41
CA LEU A 12 28.94 9.63 -32.33
C LEU A 12 28.46 10.64 -31.25
N LEU A 13 28.93 11.89 -31.34
CA LEU A 13 28.53 13.00 -30.46
C LEU A 13 28.14 14.25 -31.27
N SER A 14 27.47 14.06 -32.42
CA SER A 14 27.06 15.16 -33.31
C SER A 14 25.65 15.00 -33.89
N LYS A 15 24.70 14.45 -33.12
CA LYS A 15 23.26 14.47 -33.48
C LYS A 15 22.36 14.69 -32.26
N LEU A 16 22.62 15.75 -31.50
CA LEU A 16 21.62 16.36 -30.61
C LEU A 16 21.51 17.84 -31.01
N PRO A 17 20.29 18.38 -31.22
CA PRO A 17 20.12 19.81 -31.49
C PRO A 17 20.54 20.62 -30.24
N PRO A 18 21.08 21.83 -30.41
CA PRO A 18 21.44 22.69 -29.29
C PRO A 18 20.20 23.09 -28.49
N PHE A 19 20.39 23.20 -27.17
CA PHE A 19 19.39 23.66 -26.20
C PHE A 19 19.09 25.15 -26.45
N GLU A 20 17.88 25.50 -26.86
CA GLU A 20 17.45 26.91 -26.93
C GLU A 20 17.02 27.41 -25.54
N PRO A 21 17.54 28.56 -25.07
CA PRO A 21 17.06 29.19 -23.85
C PRO A 21 15.68 29.80 -24.06
N TRP A 22 14.79 29.58 -23.09
CA TRP A 22 13.44 30.15 -23.05
C TRP A 22 13.44 31.67 -23.20
N THR A 23 12.77 32.19 -24.23
CA THR A 23 12.46 33.61 -24.38
C THR A 23 11.16 33.96 -23.64
N PRO A 24 11.14 35.03 -22.82
CA PRO A 24 9.92 35.46 -22.15
C PRO A 24 8.99 36.20 -23.12
N LEU A 25 7.69 35.87 -23.06
CA LEU A 25 6.64 36.51 -23.85
C LEU A 25 6.57 38.03 -23.57
N ALA A 26 6.50 38.79 -24.65
CA ALA A 26 6.47 40.24 -24.68
C ALA A 26 5.25 40.84 -23.95
N ARG A 27 5.51 41.82 -23.08
CA ARG A 27 4.50 42.78 -22.60
C ARG A 27 4.18 43.76 -23.72
N LEU A 28 2.92 43.81 -24.15
CA LEU A 28 2.38 44.92 -24.91
C LEU A 28 1.91 46.00 -23.92
N SER A 29 2.64 47.10 -23.90
CA SER A 29 2.26 48.37 -23.31
C SER A 29 1.36 49.15 -24.26
N THR A 30 0.25 49.70 -23.78
CA THR A 30 -0.47 50.80 -24.44
C THR A 30 -0.45 52.02 -23.53
N THR A 31 0.12 53.10 -24.06
CA THR A 31 0.22 54.43 -23.46
C THR A 31 -1.00 55.28 -23.81
N THR A 32 -1.64 55.82 -22.77
CA THR A 32 -2.14 57.21 -22.57
C THR A 32 -2.92 57.95 -23.66
N GLY A 33 -4.05 58.54 -23.26
CA GLY A 33 -4.64 59.74 -23.89
C GLY A 33 -6.02 60.13 -23.34
N ASP A 34 -6.06 61.22 -22.56
CA ASP A 34 -7.19 61.88 -21.90
C ASP A 34 -8.33 62.38 -22.82
N GLY A 35 -9.53 62.59 -22.22
CA GLY A 35 -10.43 63.69 -22.61
C GLY A 35 -11.94 63.38 -22.67
N ALA A 36 -12.70 63.80 -21.65
CA ALA A 36 -14.15 64.05 -21.73
C ALA A 36 -14.41 65.47 -22.30
N PRO A 37 -15.60 65.86 -22.85
CA PRO A 37 -16.87 65.93 -22.09
C PRO A 37 -18.18 65.65 -22.90
N ALA A 38 -19.31 65.87 -22.21
CA ALA A 38 -20.71 65.53 -22.51
C ALA A 38 -21.41 66.25 -23.69
N ALA A 39 -22.47 65.63 -24.26
CA ALA A 39 -23.89 66.09 -24.22
C ALA A 39 -24.79 65.54 -25.37
N THR A 40 -26.09 65.41 -25.04
CA THR A 40 -27.32 65.45 -25.87
C THR A 40 -27.88 64.24 -26.66
N ALA A 41 -29.07 63.85 -26.19
CA ALA A 41 -30.26 63.18 -26.77
C ALA A 41 -30.42 62.95 -28.29
N GLY A 42 -31.06 61.82 -28.64
CA GLY A 42 -31.94 61.72 -29.82
C GLY A 42 -32.00 60.35 -30.53
N ALA A 43 -33.15 59.67 -30.40
CA ALA A 43 -33.82 58.76 -31.36
C ALA A 43 -33.13 57.50 -31.96
N THR A 44 -33.80 56.35 -31.73
CA THR A 44 -33.80 55.10 -32.54
C THR A 44 -34.17 55.33 -34.03
N PRO A 45 -33.87 54.45 -35.02
CA PRO A 45 -33.91 52.98 -34.91
C PRO A 45 -32.89 52.13 -35.74
N THR A 46 -32.75 50.86 -35.30
CA THR A 46 -32.40 49.62 -36.04
C THR A 46 -31.34 49.64 -37.17
N ALA A 47 -30.21 48.99 -36.90
CA ALA A 47 -29.54 48.12 -37.86
C ALA A 47 -28.78 46.99 -37.13
N SER A 48 -29.04 45.76 -37.56
CA SER A 48 -28.41 44.53 -37.12
C SER A 48 -26.89 44.57 -37.34
N SER A 49 -26.12 44.34 -36.28
CA SER A 49 -24.71 43.96 -36.37
C SER A 49 -24.42 42.99 -35.23
N ALA A 50 -24.28 41.72 -35.58
CA ALA A 50 -23.86 40.66 -34.69
C ALA A 50 -22.37 40.82 -34.36
N ALA A 51 -22.06 41.19 -33.12
CA ALA A 51 -20.75 40.99 -32.52
C ALA A 51 -20.78 39.69 -31.69
N PRO A 52 -19.71 38.89 -31.65
CA PRO A 52 -19.70 37.67 -30.86
C PRO A 52 -19.71 38.06 -29.37
N SER A 53 -20.77 37.68 -28.67
CA SER A 53 -20.78 37.66 -27.22
C SER A 53 -19.67 36.72 -26.76
N TYR A 54 -18.59 37.27 -26.21
CA TYR A 54 -17.75 36.52 -25.28
C TYR A 54 -18.61 36.26 -24.04
N GLU A 55 -19.43 35.22 -24.10
CA GLU A 55 -20.03 34.62 -22.92
C GLU A 55 -18.86 34.09 -22.09
N SER A 56 -18.53 34.80 -21.01
CA SER A 56 -17.72 34.22 -19.95
C SER A 56 -18.46 32.98 -19.46
N SER A 57 -17.92 31.81 -19.77
CA SER A 57 -18.44 30.55 -19.23
C SER A 57 -18.53 30.70 -17.71
N PRO A 58 -19.66 30.30 -17.09
CA PRO A 58 -19.78 30.35 -15.65
C PRO A 58 -18.62 29.54 -15.02
N PRO A 59 -18.05 29.98 -13.88
CA PRO A 59 -17.06 29.19 -13.19
C PRO A 59 -17.64 27.80 -12.96
N ILE A 60 -16.86 26.77 -13.30
CA ILE A 60 -17.27 25.38 -13.10
C ILE A 60 -17.48 25.17 -11.61
N ASP A 61 -18.74 25.11 -11.18
CA ASP A 61 -19.13 24.78 -9.83
C ASP A 61 -18.83 23.31 -9.57
N ALA A 62 -17.77 23.04 -8.80
CA ALA A 62 -17.37 21.70 -8.38
C ALA A 62 -18.47 20.96 -7.60
N GLY A 63 -19.48 21.68 -7.07
CA GLY A 63 -20.64 21.13 -6.38
C GLY A 63 -21.82 20.77 -7.28
N SER A 64 -21.82 21.13 -8.57
CA SER A 64 -22.99 20.93 -9.45
C SER A 64 -23.11 19.52 -10.06
N SER A 65 -22.18 18.61 -9.77
CA SER A 65 -22.23 17.20 -10.21
C SER A 65 -23.18 16.36 -9.35
N ILE A 66 -24.50 16.54 -9.54
CA ILE A 66 -25.55 15.66 -8.97
C ILE A 66 -26.09 14.63 -10.00
N ARG A 67 -25.44 14.47 -11.15
CA ARG A 67 -25.62 13.28 -12.01
C ARG A 67 -24.27 12.71 -12.46
N LYS A 68 -24.07 11.43 -12.18
CA LYS A 68 -22.85 10.62 -12.42
C LYS A 68 -22.24 10.86 -13.82
N PRO A 69 -20.97 11.28 -13.91
CA PRO A 69 -20.16 11.09 -15.12
C PRO A 69 -19.28 9.84 -14.99
N ILE A 70 -19.40 8.95 -15.98
CA ILE A 70 -18.71 7.65 -16.08
C ILE A 70 -17.22 7.78 -16.52
N SER A 71 -16.65 8.98 -16.62
CA SER A 71 -15.34 9.16 -17.30
C SER A 71 -14.39 10.24 -16.76
N LEU A 72 -14.61 10.80 -15.57
CA LEU A 72 -13.71 11.85 -15.02
C LEU A 72 -13.50 11.72 -13.51
N TRP A 73 -12.55 10.88 -13.05
CA TRP A 73 -11.82 11.08 -11.79
C TRP A 73 -10.47 10.33 -11.79
N PRO A 74 -9.33 11.01 -12.01
CA PRO A 74 -8.04 10.54 -11.53
C PRO A 74 -8.03 10.67 -9.99
N GLY A 75 -7.97 9.55 -9.26
CA GLY A 75 -7.76 9.56 -7.81
C GLY A 75 -9.01 9.62 -6.91
N MET A 76 -10.07 8.85 -7.20
CA MET A 76 -10.95 8.41 -6.10
C MET A 76 -10.16 7.44 -5.22
N TYR A 77 -10.06 7.78 -3.94
CA TYR A 77 -8.94 7.46 -3.05
C TYR A 77 -8.73 5.99 -2.68
N PHE A 78 -9.59 5.08 -3.14
CA PHE A 78 -9.50 3.64 -2.95
C PHE A 78 -9.88 2.90 -4.23
N SER A 79 -9.34 1.70 -4.44
CA SER A 79 -9.80 0.83 -5.53
C SER A 79 -11.32 0.53 -5.37
N PRO A 80 -12.05 0.23 -6.45
CA PRO A 80 -13.45 -0.21 -6.38
C PRO A 80 -13.64 -1.39 -5.42
N VAL A 81 -12.63 -2.24 -5.31
CA VAL A 81 -12.60 -3.37 -4.38
C VAL A 81 -12.45 -2.91 -2.94
N THR A 82 -11.48 -2.04 -2.66
CA THR A 82 -11.32 -1.48 -1.32
C THR A 82 -12.59 -0.73 -0.91
N ASN A 83 -13.22 0.05 -1.81
CA ASN A 83 -14.51 0.68 -1.55
C ASN A 83 -15.61 -0.34 -1.23
N ALA A 84 -15.78 -1.38 -2.06
CA ALA A 84 -16.78 -2.42 -1.83
C ALA A 84 -16.58 -3.15 -0.49
N LEU A 85 -15.31 -3.40 -0.12
CA LEU A 85 -14.98 -3.98 1.18
C LEU A 85 -15.30 -3.04 2.33
N TRP A 86 -15.10 -1.75 2.16
CA TRP A 86 -15.40 -0.76 3.20
C TRP A 86 -16.91 -0.58 3.36
N GLU A 87 -17.67 -0.53 2.27
CA GLU A 87 -19.12 -0.57 2.30
C GLU A 87 -19.64 -1.84 2.99
N ALA A 88 -19.05 -3.00 2.68
CA ALA A 88 -19.41 -4.26 3.33
C ALA A 88 -19.11 -4.22 4.84
N ARG A 89 -17.97 -3.64 5.25
CA ARG A 89 -17.67 -3.42 6.68
C ARG A 89 -18.68 -2.46 7.32
N SER A 90 -18.98 -1.32 6.70
CA SER A 90 -19.93 -0.35 7.24
C SER A 90 -21.33 -0.95 7.45
N LYS A 91 -21.81 -1.76 6.51
CA LYS A 91 -23.09 -2.49 6.66
C LYS A 91 -23.07 -3.43 7.87
N ILE A 92 -21.96 -4.14 8.09
CA ILE A 92 -21.79 -5.00 9.28
C ILE A 92 -21.87 -4.17 10.57
N PHE A 93 -21.39 -2.92 10.57
CA PHE A 93 -21.51 -2.01 11.72
C PHE A 93 -22.93 -1.46 11.90
N GLU A 94 -23.60 -1.06 10.83
CA GLU A 94 -24.97 -0.52 10.87
C GLU A 94 -25.98 -1.57 11.36
N GLU A 95 -25.89 -2.80 10.84
CA GLU A 95 -26.72 -3.93 11.28
C GLU A 95 -26.54 -4.28 12.77
N ALA A 96 -25.39 -3.95 13.35
CA ALA A 96 -25.10 -4.14 14.78
C ALA A 96 -25.62 -3.01 15.68
N GLY A 97 -25.92 -1.83 15.13
CA GLY A 97 -26.30 -0.63 15.89
C GLY A 97 -27.81 -0.46 16.12
N ASP A 98 -28.66 -1.21 15.41
CA ASP A 98 -30.11 -0.96 15.31
C ASP A 98 -30.98 -1.75 16.33
N THR A 99 -30.37 -2.54 17.23
CA THR A 99 -31.09 -3.28 18.28
C THR A 99 -30.97 -2.56 19.63
N GLY A 100 -32.10 -2.02 20.10
CA GLY A 100 -32.23 -0.98 21.14
C GLY A 100 -31.72 -1.30 22.56
N ALA A 101 -31.52 -0.21 23.30
CA ALA A 101 -30.92 -0.14 24.63
C ALA A 101 -31.95 -0.24 25.78
N SER A 102 -31.64 -1.03 26.80
CA SER A 102 -32.18 -0.89 28.16
C SER A 102 -31.06 -1.06 29.19
N GLU A 103 -31.10 -0.22 30.22
CA GLU A 103 -30.03 -0.02 31.21
C GLU A 103 -30.16 -1.01 32.36
N ASN A 104 -29.11 -1.81 32.65
CA ASN A 104 -28.62 -2.25 33.97
C ASN A 104 -27.96 -3.65 33.92
N ALA A 105 -26.62 -3.77 33.86
CA ALA A 105 -25.91 -4.87 34.54
C ALA A 105 -24.39 -4.66 34.70
N ALA A 106 -23.97 -4.25 35.90
CA ALA A 106 -22.58 -4.43 36.31
C ALA A 106 -22.22 -5.94 36.41
N SER A 107 -21.06 -6.28 35.85
CA SER A 107 -20.26 -7.52 36.06
C SER A 107 -20.74 -8.83 35.43
N LEU A 108 -20.40 -9.04 34.14
CA LEU A 108 -20.22 -10.38 33.55
C LEU A 108 -19.02 -10.35 32.59
N GLU A 109 -17.98 -11.12 32.88
CA GLU A 109 -16.92 -11.41 31.91
C GLU A 109 -17.54 -12.24 30.77
N SER A 110 -17.74 -11.63 29.61
CA SER A 110 -18.29 -12.29 28.41
C SER A 110 -17.44 -13.52 28.05
N GLU A 111 -18.03 -14.71 28.08
CA GLU A 111 -17.34 -15.98 27.83
C GLU A 111 -16.89 -16.09 26.36
N LEU A 112 -15.59 -16.29 26.13
CA LEU A 112 -15.01 -16.38 24.78
C LEU A 112 -15.28 -17.76 24.17
N VAL A 113 -16.18 -17.82 23.18
CA VAL A 113 -16.57 -19.09 22.53
C VAL A 113 -15.68 -19.37 21.31
N PRO A 114 -15.07 -20.58 21.20
CA PRO A 114 -14.34 -20.98 20.00
C PRO A 114 -15.22 -20.95 18.73
N ARG A 115 -14.66 -20.48 17.60
CA ARG A 115 -15.37 -20.34 16.32
C ARG A 115 -14.70 -21.15 15.20
N SER A 116 -15.45 -21.57 14.20
CA SER A 116 -14.88 -22.28 13.05
C SER A 116 -14.32 -21.32 11.98
N PRO A 117 -13.23 -21.70 11.28
CA PRO A 117 -12.65 -20.88 10.20
C PRO A 117 -13.63 -20.54 9.07
N SER A 118 -14.53 -21.46 8.73
CA SER A 118 -15.52 -21.32 7.67
C SER A 118 -16.39 -20.06 7.79
N ARG A 119 -16.68 -19.61 9.02
CA ARG A 119 -17.46 -18.38 9.27
C ARG A 119 -16.73 -17.10 8.87
N SER A 120 -15.40 -17.10 8.92
CA SER A 120 -14.59 -15.94 8.53
C SER A 120 -14.31 -15.88 7.02
N ARG A 121 -14.56 -16.99 6.30
CA ARG A 121 -14.20 -17.13 4.89
C ARG A 121 -14.89 -16.05 4.05
N THR A 122 -14.07 -15.27 3.36
CA THR A 122 -14.52 -14.18 2.50
C THR A 122 -13.71 -14.21 1.22
N SER A 123 -14.36 -13.89 0.10
CA SER A 123 -13.69 -13.81 -1.19
C SER A 123 -14.18 -12.61 -2.00
N ILE A 124 -13.33 -12.18 -2.92
CA ILE A 124 -13.58 -11.08 -3.85
C ILE A 124 -13.18 -11.57 -5.22
N PHE A 125 -14.02 -11.25 -6.21
CA PHE A 125 -13.80 -11.62 -7.60
C PHE A 125 -13.51 -10.37 -8.43
N TYR A 126 -12.45 -10.44 -9.23
CA TYR A 126 -12.00 -9.38 -10.11
C TYR A 126 -12.22 -9.87 -11.54
N LYS A 127 -13.25 -9.33 -12.18
CA LYS A 127 -13.64 -9.71 -13.54
C LYS A 127 -12.76 -9.01 -14.59
N PHE A 128 -11.44 -9.14 -14.47
CA PHE A 128 -10.52 -8.45 -15.36
C PHE A 128 -10.80 -8.75 -16.82
N SER A 129 -11.20 -9.98 -17.18
CA SER A 129 -11.48 -10.39 -18.57
C SER A 129 -12.62 -9.61 -19.23
N SER A 130 -13.61 -9.16 -18.47
CA SER A 130 -14.82 -8.49 -18.98
C SER A 130 -14.95 -7.02 -18.57
N ASP A 131 -14.39 -6.63 -17.43
CA ASP A 131 -14.41 -5.25 -16.92
C ASP A 131 -13.09 -4.54 -17.23
N TYR A 132 -13.07 -3.82 -18.35
CA TYR A 132 -11.92 -3.06 -18.82
C TYR A 132 -11.54 -1.89 -17.90
N VAL A 133 -12.51 -1.27 -17.23
CA VAL A 133 -12.25 -0.13 -16.34
C VAL A 133 -11.56 -0.63 -15.08
N LEU A 134 -12.05 -1.73 -14.50
CA LEU A 134 -11.38 -2.40 -13.40
C LEU A 134 -9.98 -2.85 -13.82
N ARG A 135 -9.85 -3.51 -14.98
CA ARG A 135 -8.54 -3.96 -15.50
C ARG A 135 -7.53 -2.80 -15.57
N GLU A 136 -7.92 -1.67 -16.14
CA GLU A 136 -7.02 -0.53 -16.35
C GLU A 136 -6.51 0.05 -15.03
N GLN A 137 -7.32 0.05 -13.97
CA GLN A 137 -6.89 0.55 -12.65
C GLN A 137 -5.81 -0.32 -11.98
N TYR A 138 -5.73 -1.59 -12.37
CA TYR A 138 -4.79 -2.58 -11.85
C TYR A 138 -3.65 -2.88 -12.83
N ARG A 139 -3.64 -2.24 -14.00
CA ARG A 139 -2.61 -2.40 -15.01
C ARG A 139 -1.44 -1.44 -14.74
N ASN A 140 -0.21 -1.91 -14.90
CA ASN A 140 0.99 -1.08 -14.91
C ASN A 140 1.39 -0.69 -16.36
N PRO A 141 2.36 0.22 -16.57
CA PRO A 141 2.80 0.62 -17.91
C PRO A 141 3.30 -0.52 -18.81
N TRP A 142 3.72 -1.66 -18.22
CA TRP A 142 4.22 -2.85 -18.92
C TRP A 142 3.13 -3.91 -19.14
N ASN A 143 1.85 -3.57 -18.94
CA ASN A 143 0.73 -4.50 -19.06
C ASN A 143 0.77 -5.67 -18.06
N GLU A 144 1.35 -5.47 -16.88
CA GLU A 144 1.33 -6.42 -15.78
C GLU A 144 0.46 -5.89 -14.63
N ILE A 145 0.24 -6.73 -13.62
CA ILE A 145 -0.50 -6.35 -12.41
C ILE A 145 0.27 -5.27 -11.63
N ARG A 146 -0.43 -4.22 -11.22
CA ARG A 146 0.07 -3.23 -10.27
C ARG A 146 0.04 -3.82 -8.87
N MET A 147 1.09 -4.57 -8.53
CA MET A 147 1.15 -5.34 -7.27
C MET A 147 0.88 -4.50 -6.03
N GLY A 148 1.35 -3.25 -5.96
CA GLY A 148 1.04 -2.34 -4.84
C GLY A 148 -0.47 -2.13 -4.61
N LYS A 149 -1.31 -2.12 -5.66
CA LYS A 149 -2.77 -2.08 -5.53
C LYS A 149 -3.33 -3.39 -4.98
N LEU A 150 -2.79 -4.53 -5.44
CA LEU A 150 -3.20 -5.84 -4.95
C LEU A 150 -2.87 -6.01 -3.46
N VAL A 151 -1.70 -5.54 -3.02
CA VAL A 151 -1.29 -5.56 -1.60
C VAL A 151 -2.22 -4.70 -0.73
N GLU A 152 -2.63 -3.53 -1.21
CA GLU A 152 -3.63 -2.68 -0.55
C GLU A 152 -4.96 -3.43 -0.36
N ASP A 153 -5.43 -4.12 -1.40
CA ASP A 153 -6.67 -4.90 -1.34
C ASP A 153 -6.56 -6.15 -0.47
N LEU A 154 -5.38 -6.79 -0.41
CA LEU A 154 -5.12 -7.93 0.48
C LEU A 154 -5.30 -7.50 1.94
N ASP A 155 -4.72 -6.38 2.36
CA ASP A 155 -4.91 -5.84 3.72
C ASP A 155 -6.38 -5.44 3.97
N ALA A 156 -7.05 -4.90 2.95
CA ALA A 156 -8.46 -4.54 3.04
C ALA A 156 -9.34 -5.79 3.18
N LEU A 157 -9.04 -6.88 2.49
CA LEU A 157 -9.78 -8.12 2.64
C LEU A 157 -9.49 -8.76 4.01
N ALA A 158 -8.22 -8.78 4.44
CA ALA A 158 -7.82 -9.31 5.73
C ALA A 158 -8.54 -8.58 6.88
N GLY A 159 -8.59 -7.25 6.86
CA GLY A 159 -9.34 -6.54 7.89
C GLY A 159 -10.84 -6.86 7.84
N THR A 160 -11.46 -7.10 6.68
CA THR A 160 -12.88 -7.51 6.60
C THR A 160 -13.10 -8.90 7.18
N ILE A 161 -12.20 -9.84 6.88
CA ILE A 161 -12.18 -11.19 7.45
C ILE A 161 -12.00 -11.14 8.96
N CYS A 162 -11.27 -10.16 9.48
CA CYS A 162 -11.08 -9.93 10.92
C CYS A 162 -12.39 -9.57 11.62
N TYR A 163 -13.23 -8.73 10.99
CA TYR A 163 -14.50 -8.26 11.54
C TYR A 163 -15.62 -9.31 11.49
N LYS A 164 -15.73 -10.06 10.39
CA LYS A 164 -16.84 -11.00 10.16
C LYS A 164 -17.05 -12.06 11.24
N PRO A 165 -16.04 -12.79 11.74
CA PRO A 165 -16.22 -13.79 12.80
C PRO A 165 -16.45 -13.18 14.18
N PHE A 166 -16.21 -11.87 14.35
CA PHE A 166 -16.30 -11.20 15.65
C PHE A 166 -17.59 -10.41 15.84
N PHE A 167 -18.06 -9.72 14.81
CA PHE A 167 -19.25 -8.86 14.87
C PHE A 167 -20.53 -9.54 14.39
N LEU A 168 -20.46 -10.46 13.43
CA LEU A 168 -21.66 -11.00 12.78
C LEU A 168 -22.39 -12.11 13.58
N TRP A 169 -21.95 -12.41 14.80
CA TRP A 169 -22.66 -13.31 15.70
C TRP A 169 -22.57 -12.87 17.16
N ASP A 170 -22.62 -11.56 17.38
CA ASP A 170 -23.05 -11.03 18.66
C ASP A 170 -24.55 -10.72 18.68
N GLN A 171 -25.36 -11.66 18.18
CA GLN A 171 -26.81 -11.66 18.39
C GLN A 171 -27.22 -12.56 19.58
N HIS A 172 -26.24 -13.07 20.34
CA HIS A 172 -26.46 -13.80 21.59
C HIS A 172 -25.51 -13.41 22.74
N CYS A 173 -24.54 -12.50 22.55
CA CYS A 173 -24.01 -11.67 23.65
C CYS A 173 -24.62 -10.26 23.61
N SER A 174 -25.83 -10.13 23.04
CA SER A 174 -26.84 -9.20 23.56
C SER A 174 -27.30 -9.70 24.94
N SER A 175 -26.42 -9.59 25.94
CA SER A 175 -26.91 -8.99 27.17
C SER A 175 -27.04 -7.51 26.85
N ASP A 176 -28.29 -7.09 26.79
CA ASP A 176 -28.80 -5.71 26.71
C ASP A 176 -28.08 -4.77 27.70
N ASP A 177 -26.83 -4.38 27.41
CA ASP A 177 -26.10 -3.43 28.26
C ASP A 177 -25.12 -2.52 27.47
N GLY A 178 -25.15 -2.52 26.12
CA GLY A 178 -24.30 -1.62 25.32
C GLY A 178 -22.78 -1.81 25.55
N THR A 179 -22.35 -2.90 26.20
CA THR A 179 -20.96 -3.20 26.54
C THR A 179 -20.22 -4.01 25.48
N THR A 180 -20.64 -3.98 24.21
CA THR A 180 -19.83 -4.52 23.13
C THR A 180 -18.53 -3.72 23.11
N ARG A 181 -17.45 -4.32 23.62
CA ARG A 181 -16.13 -3.68 23.69
C ARG A 181 -15.76 -3.29 22.27
N PRO A 182 -15.66 -2.01 21.90
CA PRO A 182 -15.37 -1.67 20.52
C PRO A 182 -13.92 -2.06 20.29
N LEU A 183 -13.71 -3.19 19.61
CA LEU A 183 -12.38 -3.70 19.33
C LEU A 183 -11.83 -2.96 18.11
N LEU A 184 -10.71 -2.28 18.35
CA LEU A 184 -9.86 -1.73 17.32
C LEU A 184 -8.99 -2.88 16.77
N LEU A 185 -9.31 -3.32 15.55
CA LEU A 185 -8.53 -4.33 14.83
C LEU A 185 -7.58 -3.61 13.88
N VAL A 186 -6.27 -3.80 14.08
CA VAL A 186 -5.23 -3.20 13.24
C VAL A 186 -4.28 -4.25 12.72
N THR A 187 -3.78 -4.04 11.51
CA THR A 187 -2.71 -4.83 10.92
C THR A 187 -1.45 -4.61 11.77
N ALA A 188 -0.95 -5.68 12.40
CA ALA A 188 0.28 -5.63 13.20
C ALA A 188 1.48 -6.04 12.36
N SER A 189 1.31 -7.03 11.49
CA SER A 189 2.37 -7.42 10.57
C SER A 189 1.82 -8.16 9.36
N VAL A 190 2.60 -8.15 8.29
CA VAL A 190 2.45 -9.07 7.15
C VAL A 190 3.64 -10.00 7.18
N ASP A 191 3.39 -11.31 7.25
CA ASP A 191 4.45 -12.31 7.10
C ASP A 191 4.83 -12.43 5.61
N ARG A 192 5.52 -13.51 5.23
CA ARG A 192 5.97 -13.75 3.86
C ARG A 192 4.80 -13.78 2.88
N MET A 193 4.88 -12.94 1.85
CA MET A 193 4.01 -12.93 0.69
C MET A 193 4.80 -13.43 -0.51
N VAL A 194 4.41 -14.58 -1.06
CA VAL A 194 5.16 -15.25 -2.13
C VAL A 194 4.32 -15.33 -3.39
N LEU A 195 4.86 -14.84 -4.50
CA LEU A 195 4.31 -15.04 -5.84
C LEU A 195 4.78 -16.40 -6.37
N LYS A 196 3.86 -17.37 -6.45
CA LYS A 196 4.15 -18.71 -6.97
C LYS A 196 4.17 -18.76 -8.49
N ARG A 197 3.32 -17.94 -9.12
CA ARG A 197 3.21 -17.80 -10.58
C ARG A 197 2.82 -16.37 -10.95
N PRO A 198 3.22 -15.89 -12.14
CA PRO A 198 2.81 -14.57 -12.61
C PRO A 198 1.29 -14.42 -12.67
N ILE A 199 0.78 -13.27 -12.22
CA ILE A 199 -0.63 -12.91 -12.32
C ILE A 199 -0.84 -12.18 -13.65
N ARG A 200 -1.71 -12.72 -14.51
CA ARG A 200 -2.04 -12.09 -15.80
C ARG A 200 -3.17 -11.09 -15.62
N ILE A 201 -3.00 -9.88 -16.15
CA ILE A 201 -3.99 -8.80 -16.04
C ILE A 201 -5.22 -9.00 -16.94
N ASP A 202 -5.16 -9.93 -17.90
CA ASP A 202 -6.22 -10.22 -18.86
C ASP A 202 -7.21 -11.31 -18.39
N THR A 203 -6.87 -12.00 -17.31
CA THR A 203 -7.59 -13.17 -16.82
C THR A 203 -8.24 -12.83 -15.48
N ASP A 204 -9.45 -13.34 -15.23
CA ASP A 204 -10.15 -13.11 -13.96
C ASP A 204 -9.33 -13.59 -12.76
N LEU A 205 -9.41 -12.84 -11.67
CA LEU A 205 -8.66 -13.09 -10.44
C LEU A 205 -9.66 -13.26 -9.30
N GLN A 206 -9.38 -14.17 -8.38
CA GLN A 206 -10.11 -14.27 -7.12
C GLN A 206 -9.12 -14.15 -5.97
N ILE A 207 -9.48 -13.38 -4.96
CA ILE A 207 -8.80 -13.42 -3.67
C ILE A 207 -9.76 -14.02 -2.66
N ALA A 208 -9.32 -15.05 -1.95
CA ALA A 208 -10.08 -15.65 -0.87
C ALA A 208 -9.21 -15.79 0.37
N GLY A 209 -9.83 -15.74 1.54
CA GLY A 209 -9.10 -15.97 2.77
C GLY A 209 -9.99 -16.26 3.96
N ALA A 210 -9.36 -16.69 5.04
CA ALA A 210 -9.98 -17.01 6.31
C ALA A 210 -8.97 -16.86 7.45
N VAL A 211 -9.47 -16.72 8.67
CA VAL A 211 -8.65 -16.82 9.88
C VAL A 211 -8.12 -18.25 9.99
N THR A 212 -6.81 -18.40 10.14
CA THR A 212 -6.15 -19.71 10.28
C THR A 212 -5.73 -20.00 11.71
N TRP A 213 -5.45 -18.95 12.49
CA TRP A 213 -4.98 -19.09 13.87
C TRP A 213 -5.37 -17.88 14.72
N VAL A 214 -5.61 -18.12 16.01
CA VAL A 214 -5.94 -17.09 17.00
C VAL A 214 -5.17 -17.34 18.30
N GLY A 215 -4.46 -16.30 18.76
CA GLY A 215 -3.78 -16.24 20.05
C GLY A 215 -4.66 -15.61 21.14
N ARG A 216 -4.04 -14.84 22.06
CA ARG A 216 -4.80 -14.11 23.10
C ARG A 216 -5.52 -12.90 22.50
N SER A 217 -4.78 -12.02 21.84
CA SER A 217 -5.25 -10.75 21.27
C SER A 217 -4.77 -10.54 19.84
N SER A 218 -4.35 -11.62 19.19
CA SER A 218 -3.82 -11.59 17.82
C SER A 218 -4.43 -12.72 17.03
N MET A 219 -4.64 -12.49 15.75
CA MET A 219 -5.12 -13.50 14.82
C MET A 219 -4.31 -13.47 13.55
N GLU A 220 -4.18 -14.62 12.93
CA GLU A 220 -3.53 -14.78 11.64
C GLU A 220 -4.58 -15.13 10.59
N ILE A 221 -4.48 -14.45 9.45
CA ILE A 221 -5.38 -14.58 8.31
C ILE A 221 -4.54 -14.97 7.11
N GLN A 222 -4.87 -16.10 6.49
CA GLN A 222 -4.25 -16.49 5.23
C GLN A 222 -5.13 -16.06 4.07
N LEU A 223 -4.50 -15.42 3.09
CA LEU A 223 -5.11 -15.04 1.82
C LEU A 223 -4.45 -15.82 0.69
N GLU A 224 -5.27 -16.33 -0.22
CA GLU A 224 -4.87 -16.98 -1.46
C GLU A 224 -5.43 -16.19 -2.62
N VAL A 225 -4.56 -15.82 -3.55
CA VAL A 225 -4.93 -15.25 -4.84
C VAL A 225 -4.94 -16.38 -5.84
N THR A 226 -6.08 -16.67 -6.45
CA THR A 226 -6.26 -17.72 -7.45
C THR A 226 -6.60 -17.13 -8.81
N GLN A 227 -6.08 -17.76 -9.85
CA GLN A 227 -6.37 -17.43 -11.24
C GLN A 227 -6.43 -18.73 -12.03
N SER A 228 -7.63 -19.08 -12.51
CA SER A 228 -7.84 -20.27 -13.34
C SER A 228 -7.28 -20.02 -14.74
N THR A 229 -6.40 -20.90 -15.23
CA THR A 229 -6.05 -20.99 -16.66
C THR A 229 -6.66 -22.24 -17.25
N GLU A 230 -6.86 -22.27 -18.57
CA GLU A 230 -7.42 -23.42 -19.31
C GLU A 230 -6.63 -24.72 -19.08
N GLU A 231 -5.35 -24.60 -18.69
CA GLU A 231 -4.44 -25.72 -18.40
C GLU A 231 -4.53 -26.23 -16.94
N THR A 232 -5.25 -25.54 -16.05
CA THR A 232 -5.28 -25.89 -14.62
C THR A 232 -6.41 -26.87 -14.30
N GLN A 233 -6.14 -28.18 -14.36
CA GLN A 233 -7.11 -29.21 -13.96
C GLN A 233 -7.24 -29.37 -12.42
N ASN A 234 -6.26 -28.89 -11.65
CA ASN A 234 -6.22 -28.99 -10.18
C ASN A 234 -6.41 -27.63 -9.47
N SER A 235 -7.22 -27.59 -8.41
CA SER A 235 -7.52 -26.36 -7.66
C SER A 235 -6.31 -25.75 -6.94
N LEU A 236 -5.32 -26.56 -6.52
CA LEU A 236 -4.11 -26.09 -5.84
C LEU A 236 -3.13 -25.37 -6.77
N ASP A 237 -3.04 -25.79 -8.04
CA ASP A 237 -2.15 -25.20 -9.04
C ASP A 237 -2.64 -23.82 -9.54
N SER A 238 -3.89 -23.47 -9.20
CA SER A 238 -4.47 -22.17 -9.54
C SER A 238 -3.98 -21.03 -8.63
N VAL A 239 -3.34 -21.34 -7.49
CA VAL A 239 -2.90 -20.35 -6.50
C VAL A 239 -1.68 -19.60 -7.02
N ALA A 240 -1.88 -18.32 -7.34
CA ALA A 240 -0.86 -17.42 -7.83
C ALA A 240 -0.03 -16.77 -6.73
N LEU A 241 -0.66 -16.40 -5.63
CA LEU A 241 0.00 -15.73 -4.51
C LEU A 241 -0.61 -16.20 -3.19
N THR A 242 0.24 -16.37 -2.18
CA THR A 242 -0.18 -16.66 -0.81
C THR A 242 0.42 -15.62 0.12
N ALA A 243 -0.39 -15.07 1.01
CA ALA A 243 0.02 -14.08 1.99
C ALA A 243 -0.60 -14.39 3.36
N ASN A 244 0.13 -14.12 4.44
CA ASN A 244 -0.39 -14.24 5.80
C ASN A 244 -0.32 -12.89 6.51
N PHE A 245 -1.46 -12.42 7.00
CA PHE A 245 -1.59 -11.17 7.73
C PHE A 245 -1.82 -11.48 9.21
N THR A 246 -1.14 -10.73 10.09
CA THR A 246 -1.38 -10.79 11.53
C THR A 246 -2.09 -9.51 11.96
N PHE A 247 -3.28 -9.66 12.52
CA PHE A 247 -4.07 -8.59 13.11
C PHE A 247 -4.00 -8.66 14.63
N VAL A 248 -4.04 -7.50 15.29
CA VAL A 248 -4.14 -7.41 16.76
C VAL A 248 -5.42 -6.69 17.16
N ALA A 249 -6.04 -7.20 18.21
CA ALA A 249 -7.19 -6.61 18.85
C ALA A 249 -6.77 -5.71 20.01
N ARG A 250 -7.21 -4.47 19.94
CA ARG A 250 -6.98 -3.44 20.95
C ARG A 250 -8.34 -2.95 21.45
N ASP A 251 -8.44 -2.69 22.73
CA ASP A 251 -9.58 -2.00 23.30
C ASP A 251 -9.58 -0.54 22.82
N SER A 252 -10.67 -0.09 22.18
CA SER A 252 -10.76 1.27 21.61
C SER A 252 -10.65 2.39 22.65
N ARG A 253 -11.06 2.15 23.90
CA ARG A 253 -11.04 3.16 24.98
C ARG A 253 -9.69 3.22 25.65
N THR A 254 -9.08 2.06 25.91
CA THR A 254 -7.84 1.97 26.69
C THR A 254 -6.57 1.82 25.85
N GLY A 255 -6.69 1.45 24.57
CA GLY A 255 -5.56 1.14 23.69
C GLY A 255 -4.79 -0.14 24.06
N LYS A 256 -5.25 -0.88 25.09
CA LYS A 256 -4.59 -2.11 25.57
C LYS A 256 -5.01 -3.31 24.74
N SER A 257 -4.17 -4.34 24.75
CA SER A 257 -4.46 -5.65 24.15
C SER A 257 -5.76 -6.22 24.73
N ALA A 258 -6.68 -6.61 23.85
CA ALA A 258 -7.99 -7.15 24.22
C ALA A 258 -8.10 -8.63 23.79
N PRO A 259 -8.63 -9.52 24.64
CA PRO A 259 -8.74 -10.93 24.29
C PRO A 259 -9.79 -11.17 23.20
N ILE A 260 -9.57 -12.19 22.37
CA ILE A 260 -10.46 -12.54 21.25
C ILE A 260 -10.87 -14.01 21.25
N ASN A 261 -12.03 -14.31 20.62
CA ASN A 261 -12.56 -15.65 20.43
C ASN A 261 -11.55 -16.55 19.72
N ARG A 262 -11.28 -17.71 20.29
CA ARG A 262 -10.38 -18.71 19.70
C ARG A 262 -10.97 -19.31 18.44
N ILE A 263 -10.13 -19.91 17.62
CA ILE A 263 -10.55 -20.66 16.43
C ILE A 263 -10.45 -22.16 16.69
N SER A 264 -11.44 -22.92 16.18
CA SER A 264 -11.52 -24.37 16.23
C SER A 264 -11.55 -24.91 14.80
N PRO A 265 -10.40 -25.33 14.24
CA PRO A 265 -10.31 -25.94 12.92
C PRO A 265 -11.17 -27.21 12.80
N GLU A 266 -11.96 -27.34 11.74
CA GLU A 266 -12.87 -28.47 11.55
C GLU A 266 -12.27 -29.49 10.56
N THR A 267 -11.76 -28.99 9.43
CA THR A 267 -11.21 -29.82 8.35
C THR A 267 -9.72 -30.14 8.56
N GLU A 268 -9.22 -31.19 7.89
CA GLU A 268 -7.78 -31.54 7.93
C GLU A 268 -6.89 -30.42 7.42
N ARG A 269 -7.28 -29.75 6.31
CA ARG A 269 -6.55 -28.60 5.78
C ARG A 269 -6.50 -27.45 6.79
N GLU A 270 -7.60 -27.13 7.46
CA GLU A 270 -7.61 -26.09 8.49
C GLU A 270 -6.75 -26.46 9.70
N LYS A 271 -6.75 -27.73 10.11
CA LYS A 271 -5.89 -28.23 11.20
C LYS A 271 -4.41 -28.09 10.85
N LEU A 272 -4.03 -28.41 9.61
CA LEU A 272 -2.66 -28.23 9.12
C LEU A 272 -2.26 -26.75 9.12
N LEU A 273 -3.09 -25.88 8.55
CA LEU A 273 -2.84 -24.43 8.52
C LEU A 273 -2.70 -23.85 9.94
N TRP A 274 -3.53 -24.30 10.87
CA TRP A 274 -3.45 -23.88 12.26
C TRP A 274 -2.12 -24.30 12.92
N GLN A 275 -1.65 -25.52 12.68
CA GLN A 275 -0.36 -26.00 13.20
C GLN A 275 0.82 -25.24 12.60
N GLU A 276 0.80 -24.95 11.29
CA GLU A 276 1.82 -24.15 10.61
C GLU A 276 1.88 -22.73 11.16
N ALA A 277 0.73 -22.09 11.34
CA ALA A 277 0.60 -20.77 11.96
C ALA A 277 1.11 -20.77 13.40
N GLU A 278 0.80 -21.81 14.19
CA GLU A 278 1.29 -21.94 15.56
C GLU A 278 2.82 -22.07 15.61
N LYS A 279 3.41 -22.86 14.71
CA LYS A 279 4.88 -22.98 14.56
C LYS A 279 5.51 -21.64 14.20
N ARG A 280 4.95 -20.92 13.21
CA ARG A 280 5.43 -19.58 12.83
C ARG A 280 5.38 -18.60 13.99
N ASN A 281 4.30 -18.60 14.77
CA ASN A 281 4.19 -17.74 15.94
C ASN A 281 5.22 -18.10 17.04
N LYS A 282 5.46 -19.39 17.30
CA LYS A 282 6.51 -19.85 18.22
C LYS A 282 7.90 -19.38 17.76
N MET A 283 8.21 -19.54 16.47
CA MET A 283 9.48 -19.07 15.88
C MET A 283 9.65 -17.56 15.98
N ARG A 284 8.58 -16.78 15.71
CA ARG A 284 8.60 -15.32 15.87
C ARG A 284 8.89 -14.91 17.32
N LYS A 285 8.26 -15.57 18.29
CA LYS A 285 8.51 -15.31 19.71
C LYS A 285 9.96 -15.61 20.09
N LYS A 286 10.49 -16.75 19.66
CA LYS A 286 11.89 -17.15 19.88
C LYS A 286 12.88 -16.15 19.27
N LYS A 287 12.68 -15.75 18.01
CA LYS A 287 13.54 -14.77 17.31
C LYS A 287 13.53 -13.39 18.02
N ARG A 288 12.40 -12.99 18.61
CA ARG A 288 12.32 -11.76 19.42
C ARG A 288 13.10 -11.89 20.74
N GLU A 289 13.05 -13.05 21.38
CA GLU A 289 13.84 -13.35 22.59
C GLU A 289 15.35 -13.42 22.29
N GLU A 290 15.74 -14.06 21.18
CA GLU A 290 17.14 -14.19 20.74
C GLU A 290 17.74 -12.86 20.28
N ARG A 291 16.96 -12.00 19.60
CA ARG A 291 17.40 -10.65 19.21
C ARG A 291 17.76 -9.79 20.44
N ASN A 292 17.14 -10.07 21.59
CA ASN A 292 17.48 -9.41 22.85
C ASN A 292 18.73 -10.00 23.53
N LEU A 293 19.26 -11.13 23.06
CA LEU A 293 20.37 -11.86 23.70
C LEU A 293 21.68 -11.90 22.91
N ASP A 294 21.70 -11.75 21.57
CA ASP A 294 22.92 -11.98 20.78
C ASP A 294 23.20 -10.85 19.75
N THR A 295 24.29 -10.10 19.97
CA THR A 295 25.11 -9.49 18.90
C THR A 295 26.46 -10.23 18.94
N LYS A 296 26.49 -11.45 18.41
CA LYS A 296 27.71 -12.27 18.39
C LYS A 296 28.64 -11.81 17.26
N ILE A 297 29.68 -11.07 17.67
CA ILE A 297 31.12 -11.07 17.33
C ILE A 297 31.62 -11.64 15.97
N GLU A 298 30.96 -12.62 15.32
CA GLU A 298 31.40 -13.19 14.04
C GLU A 298 31.31 -12.20 12.87
N ASP A 299 30.42 -11.21 12.93
CA ASP A 299 30.29 -10.17 11.90
C ASP A 299 31.38 -9.10 11.92
N LEU A 300 32.22 -9.02 12.97
CA LEU A 300 33.16 -7.91 13.10
C LEU A 300 34.26 -7.91 12.03
N SER A 301 34.79 -9.08 11.67
CA SER A 301 35.83 -9.17 10.62
C SER A 301 35.26 -8.82 9.25
N ARG A 302 34.12 -9.41 8.89
CA ARG A 302 33.44 -9.11 7.62
C ARG A 302 33.01 -7.64 7.55
N LEU A 303 32.52 -7.09 8.65
CA LEU A 303 32.18 -5.67 8.75
C LEU A 303 33.40 -4.79 8.53
N GLN A 304 34.55 -5.14 9.12
CA GLN A 304 35.80 -4.40 8.90
C GLN A 304 36.23 -4.43 7.43
N ASP A 305 36.14 -5.58 6.77
CA ASP A 305 36.46 -5.72 5.34
C ASP A 305 35.53 -4.84 4.48
N LEU A 306 34.22 -4.90 4.71
CA LEU A 306 33.23 -4.07 4.01
C LEU A 306 33.45 -2.58 4.25
N LEU A 307 33.81 -2.18 5.47
CA LEU A 307 34.12 -0.79 5.79
C LEU A 307 35.41 -0.32 5.11
N ALA A 308 36.42 -1.19 5.00
CA ALA A 308 37.67 -0.89 4.30
C ALA A 308 37.42 -0.69 2.79
N GLU A 309 36.63 -1.58 2.18
CA GLU A 309 36.20 -1.46 0.78
C GLU A 309 35.40 -0.16 0.55
N GLY A 310 34.39 0.10 1.39
CA GLY A 310 33.56 1.30 1.29
C GLY A 310 34.33 2.62 1.48
N ARG A 311 35.44 2.62 2.22
CA ARG A 311 36.34 3.79 2.32
C ARG A 311 37.02 4.11 1.00
N VAL A 312 37.40 3.11 0.20
CA VAL A 312 37.99 3.36 -1.13
C VAL A 312 36.98 4.11 -2.01
N PHE A 313 35.70 3.74 -1.96
CA PHE A 313 34.65 4.47 -2.67
C PHE A 313 34.47 5.91 -2.17
N CYS A 314 34.63 6.17 -0.87
CA CYS A 314 34.48 7.50 -0.30
C CYS A 314 35.70 8.41 -0.57
N ASP A 315 36.90 7.89 -0.36
CA ASP A 315 38.14 8.67 -0.34
C ASP A 315 38.83 8.70 -1.72
N LEU A 316 38.71 7.61 -2.49
CA LEU A 316 39.41 7.37 -3.76
C LEU A 316 38.45 6.85 -4.85
N PRO A 317 37.36 7.56 -5.19
CA PRO A 317 36.31 7.08 -6.09
C PRO A 317 36.78 6.76 -7.51
N ALA A 318 37.92 7.33 -7.94
CA ALA A 318 38.51 7.01 -9.25
C ALA A 318 39.16 5.61 -9.30
N LEU A 319 39.55 5.06 -8.14
CA LEU A 319 40.23 3.77 -7.97
C LEU A 319 39.31 2.67 -7.44
N ALA A 320 38.09 3.03 -7.01
CA ALA A 320 37.11 2.07 -6.54
C ALA A 320 36.68 1.11 -7.66
N ASP A 321 36.32 -0.10 -7.26
CA ASP A 321 35.76 -1.10 -8.16
C ASP A 321 34.50 -0.54 -8.86
N ARG A 322 34.37 -0.81 -10.16
CA ARG A 322 33.24 -0.33 -10.96
C ARG A 322 32.04 -1.27 -10.91
N ASP A 323 32.24 -2.48 -10.42
CA ASP A 323 31.18 -3.49 -10.30
C ASP A 323 30.44 -3.42 -8.95
N SER A 324 30.85 -2.52 -8.06
CA SER A 324 30.23 -2.29 -6.74
C SER A 324 29.72 -0.85 -6.62
N ILE A 325 28.63 -0.68 -5.85
CA ILE A 325 27.96 0.60 -5.62
C ILE A 325 27.70 0.73 -4.12
N LEU A 326 27.93 1.93 -3.55
CA LEU A 326 27.58 2.17 -2.15
C LEU A 326 26.06 2.16 -1.97
N ILE A 327 25.57 1.49 -0.92
CA ILE A 327 24.14 1.43 -0.58
C ILE A 327 23.50 2.82 -0.54
N ARG A 328 24.21 3.81 0.02
CA ARG A 328 23.73 5.20 0.12
C ARG A 328 23.42 5.82 -1.25
N ASP A 329 24.11 5.39 -2.31
CA ASP A 329 23.96 5.89 -3.67
C ASP A 329 22.83 5.15 -4.42
N THR A 330 22.27 4.09 -3.83
CA THR A 330 21.07 3.39 -4.32
C THR A 330 19.77 3.89 -3.65
N CYS A 331 19.88 4.83 -2.71
CA CYS A 331 18.77 5.24 -1.85
C CYS A 331 17.79 6.19 -2.54
N PHE A 332 16.50 5.86 -2.53
CA PHE A 332 15.42 6.72 -3.01
C PHE A 332 14.46 7.03 -1.86
N GLU A 333 13.86 8.21 -1.87
CA GLU A 333 12.96 8.65 -0.80
C GLU A 333 11.69 9.27 -1.35
N ASN A 334 10.59 9.11 -0.62
CA ASN A 334 9.32 9.73 -0.92
C ASN A 334 8.69 10.24 0.38
N SER A 335 8.18 11.48 0.38
CA SER A 335 7.56 12.09 1.55
C SER A 335 6.16 12.58 1.23
N LEU A 336 5.22 12.37 2.15
CA LEU A 336 3.82 12.76 1.99
C LEU A 336 3.17 13.09 3.32
N ILE A 337 2.16 13.96 3.28
CA ILE A 337 1.26 14.19 4.42
C ILE A 337 0.14 13.16 4.37
N CYS A 338 -0.11 12.50 5.49
CA CYS A 338 -1.18 11.54 5.67
C CYS A 338 -2.55 12.23 5.64
N GLN A 339 -3.32 11.96 4.60
CA GLN A 339 -4.58 12.66 4.32
C GLN A 339 -5.80 11.93 4.90
N PRO A 340 -6.91 12.63 5.21
CA PRO A 340 -8.13 12.01 5.71
C PRO A 340 -8.70 10.93 4.80
N GLN A 341 -8.46 11.00 3.49
CA GLN A 341 -8.93 10.01 2.52
C GLN A 341 -8.14 8.70 2.57
N GLN A 342 -7.10 8.60 3.38
CA GLN A 342 -6.25 7.41 3.53
C GLN A 342 -6.52 6.68 4.86
N ARG A 343 -7.52 7.15 5.63
CA ARG A 343 -7.85 6.63 6.96
C ARG A 343 -8.75 5.40 6.88
N ASN A 344 -8.49 4.39 7.68
CA ASN A 344 -9.40 3.29 7.94
C ASN A 344 -10.65 3.75 8.71
N ILE A 345 -11.58 2.81 8.94
CA ILE A 345 -12.84 3.05 9.68
C ILE A 345 -12.64 3.60 11.11
N HIS A 346 -11.43 3.49 11.67
CA HIS A 346 -11.09 3.97 13.02
C HIS A 346 -10.36 5.32 13.02
N GLY A 347 -10.24 5.96 11.85
CA GLY A 347 -9.61 7.27 11.73
C GLY A 347 -8.08 7.26 11.64
N ARG A 348 -7.44 6.08 11.65
CA ARG A 348 -5.98 5.94 11.47
C ARG A 348 -5.62 5.63 10.03
N ILE A 349 -4.40 5.91 9.60
CA ILE A 349 -3.95 5.57 8.24
C ILE A 349 -3.99 4.06 8.03
N PHE A 350 -4.52 3.68 6.88
CA PHE A 350 -4.74 2.31 6.49
C PHE A 350 -3.41 1.60 6.18
N GLY A 351 -3.19 0.41 6.76
CA GLY A 351 -1.97 -0.38 6.58
C GLY A 351 -1.72 -0.73 5.10
N GLY A 352 -2.77 -1.13 4.38
CA GLY A 352 -2.70 -1.39 2.93
C GLY A 352 -2.24 -0.19 2.11
N PHE A 353 -2.65 1.03 2.49
CA PHE A 353 -2.18 2.25 1.84
C PHE A 353 -0.68 2.45 2.07
N LEU A 354 -0.21 2.28 3.31
CA LEU A 354 1.20 2.37 3.66
C LEU A 354 2.02 1.37 2.83
N MET A 355 1.66 0.09 2.85
CA MET A 355 2.35 -0.96 2.10
C MET A 355 2.38 -0.69 0.60
N ARG A 356 1.29 -0.20 0.02
CA ARG A 356 1.28 0.22 -1.39
C ARG A 356 2.32 1.30 -1.67
N ARG A 357 2.45 2.30 -0.80
CA ARG A 357 3.44 3.37 -0.98
C ARG A 357 4.87 2.87 -0.85
N ALA A 358 5.16 1.95 0.08
CA ALA A 358 6.47 1.31 0.11
C ALA A 358 6.72 0.49 -1.13
N PHE A 359 5.75 -0.31 -1.59
CA PHE A 359 5.91 -1.13 -2.79
C PHE A 359 6.19 -0.26 -4.03
N GLU A 360 5.46 0.84 -4.20
CA GLU A 360 5.68 1.79 -5.30
C GLU A 360 7.09 2.40 -5.24
N LEU A 361 7.60 2.72 -4.05
CA LEU A 361 8.97 3.22 -3.87
C LEU A 361 10.02 2.13 -4.13
N ALA A 362 9.81 0.91 -3.61
CA ALA A 362 10.67 -0.25 -3.83
C ALA A 362 10.81 -0.55 -5.32
N PHE A 363 9.69 -0.68 -6.02
CA PHE A 363 9.66 -0.88 -7.47
C PHE A 363 10.45 0.21 -8.21
N SER A 364 10.24 1.48 -7.85
CA SER A 364 10.94 2.60 -8.49
C SER A 364 12.44 2.59 -8.24
N THR A 365 12.85 2.22 -7.02
CA THR A 365 14.26 2.12 -6.61
C THR A 365 14.94 1.00 -7.37
N THR A 366 14.33 -0.19 -7.41
CA THR A 366 14.85 -1.34 -8.15
C THR A 366 14.91 -1.05 -9.64
N TYR A 367 13.90 -0.37 -10.21
CA TYR A 367 13.90 -0.01 -11.62
C TYR A 367 15.04 0.97 -11.95
N ALA A 368 15.23 2.00 -11.13
CA ALA A 368 16.31 2.97 -11.30
C ALA A 368 17.70 2.32 -11.15
N PHE A 369 17.84 1.39 -10.21
CA PHE A 369 19.09 0.65 -9.98
C PHE A 369 19.41 -0.33 -11.12
N ALA A 370 18.43 -1.13 -11.56
CA ALA A 370 18.64 -2.19 -12.55
C ALA A 370 18.61 -1.68 -14.00
N GLY A 371 17.97 -0.54 -14.27
CA GLY A 371 17.76 -0.03 -15.63
C GLY A 371 16.74 -0.84 -16.46
N VAL A 372 16.08 -1.82 -15.86
CA VAL A 372 15.06 -2.68 -16.49
C VAL A 372 13.88 -2.89 -15.53
N ALA A 373 12.68 -3.03 -16.08
CA ALA A 373 11.46 -3.18 -15.29
C ALA A 373 11.56 -4.43 -14.37
N PRO A 374 11.47 -4.26 -13.04
CA PRO A 374 11.62 -5.37 -12.12
C PRO A 374 10.35 -6.23 -12.05
N ARG A 375 10.53 -7.55 -11.91
CA ARG A 375 9.42 -8.48 -11.63
C ARG A 375 9.32 -8.71 -10.13
N PHE A 376 8.10 -8.59 -9.60
CA PHE A 376 7.84 -8.94 -8.20
C PHE A 376 8.02 -10.45 -7.97
N VAL A 377 8.70 -10.82 -6.87
CA VAL A 377 8.91 -12.22 -6.46
C VAL A 377 8.28 -12.44 -5.09
N GLU A 378 8.74 -11.69 -4.09
CA GLU A 378 8.25 -11.83 -2.72
C GLU A 378 8.39 -10.57 -1.88
N VAL A 379 7.65 -10.53 -0.78
CA VAL A 379 7.88 -9.64 0.36
C VAL A 379 8.12 -10.52 1.57
N ASP A 380 9.19 -10.25 2.31
CA ASP A 380 9.57 -11.02 3.50
C ASP A 380 8.68 -10.73 4.71
N HIS A 381 8.90 -9.61 5.39
CA HIS A 381 8.14 -9.25 6.57
C HIS A 381 7.91 -7.74 6.61
N VAL A 382 6.71 -7.35 6.98
CA VAL A 382 6.34 -5.96 7.25
C VAL A 382 5.82 -5.89 8.67
N ASP A 383 6.47 -5.12 9.53
CA ASP A 383 6.11 -4.95 10.95
C ASP A 383 5.55 -3.55 11.18
N PHE A 384 4.28 -3.40 11.55
CA PHE A 384 3.72 -2.10 11.94
C PHE A 384 3.96 -1.86 13.44
N LEU A 385 5.04 -1.15 13.75
CA LEU A 385 5.49 -0.93 15.13
C LEU A 385 4.56 0.02 15.90
N ARG A 386 4.02 1.02 15.21
CA ARG A 386 3.22 2.09 15.79
C ARG A 386 2.09 2.52 14.81
N PRO A 387 1.05 3.19 15.34
CA PRO A 387 -0.05 3.68 14.51
C PRO A 387 0.34 4.98 13.80
N VAL A 388 -0.09 5.11 12.55
CA VAL A 388 0.05 6.35 11.77
C VAL A 388 -1.28 7.07 11.72
N ASP A 389 -1.31 8.34 12.09
CA ASP A 389 -2.52 9.16 12.16
C ASP A 389 -2.63 10.14 10.98
N VAL A 390 -3.85 10.61 10.72
CA VAL A 390 -4.10 11.68 9.76
C VAL A 390 -3.37 12.95 10.20
N GLY A 391 -2.72 13.62 9.25
CA GLY A 391 -1.90 14.81 9.48
C GLY A 391 -0.42 14.52 9.78
N ASN A 392 -0.05 13.26 10.04
CA ASN A 392 1.36 12.88 10.19
C ASN A 392 2.15 13.12 8.89
N PHE A 393 3.42 13.51 9.03
CA PHE A 393 4.36 13.60 7.91
C PHE A 393 5.12 12.29 7.76
N LEU A 394 4.81 11.54 6.70
CA LEU A 394 5.39 10.24 6.40
C LEU A 394 6.54 10.39 5.40
N ARG A 395 7.72 9.88 5.74
CA ARG A 395 8.88 9.74 4.85
C ARG A 395 9.26 8.29 4.71
N LEU A 396 9.16 7.77 3.49
CA LEU A 396 9.60 6.44 3.11
C LEU A 396 11.00 6.54 2.51
N LYS A 397 11.92 5.72 2.97
CA LYS A 397 13.27 5.58 2.43
C LYS A 397 13.47 4.16 1.96
N CYS A 398 13.93 3.98 0.73
CA CYS A 398 14.21 2.69 0.14
C CYS A 398 15.68 2.60 -0.25
N CYS A 399 16.31 1.44 -0.07
CA CYS A 399 17.67 1.17 -0.50
C CYS A 399 17.85 -0.27 -0.96
N VAL A 400 18.82 -0.50 -1.85
CA VAL A 400 19.24 -1.85 -2.24
C VAL A 400 20.16 -2.40 -1.16
N LEU A 401 19.77 -3.52 -0.56
CA LEU A 401 20.54 -4.18 0.49
C LEU A 401 21.49 -5.24 -0.05
N TYR A 402 21.01 -6.02 -1.03
CA TYR A 402 21.73 -7.17 -1.53
C TYR A 402 21.30 -7.48 -2.96
N THR A 403 22.23 -7.96 -3.77
CA THR A 403 22.00 -8.44 -5.13
C THR A 403 22.55 -9.84 -5.28
N GLU A 404 21.77 -10.73 -5.89
CA GLU A 404 22.14 -12.11 -6.15
C GLU A 404 22.21 -12.35 -7.66
N LEU A 405 23.30 -13.01 -8.10
CA LEU A 405 23.57 -13.27 -9.52
C LEU A 405 23.70 -14.78 -9.82
N ASP A 406 23.25 -15.65 -8.91
CA ASP A 406 23.34 -17.11 -9.06
C ASP A 406 22.74 -17.60 -10.39
N ASN A 407 21.65 -16.97 -10.82
CA ASN A 407 21.11 -17.10 -12.17
C ASN A 407 21.28 -15.79 -12.96
N PRO A 408 22.25 -15.71 -13.88
CA PRO A 408 22.49 -14.50 -14.68
C PRO A 408 21.29 -14.06 -15.54
N ALA A 409 20.35 -14.95 -15.84
CA ALA A 409 19.14 -14.62 -16.59
C ALA A 409 18.05 -13.96 -15.72
N GLU A 410 18.07 -14.21 -14.42
CA GLU A 410 17.08 -13.70 -13.46
C GLU A 410 17.79 -13.23 -12.17
N PRO A 411 18.57 -12.14 -12.22
CA PRO A 411 19.21 -11.59 -11.03
C PRO A 411 18.16 -11.14 -10.00
N LEU A 412 18.44 -11.36 -8.72
CA LEU A 412 17.57 -10.95 -7.63
C LEU A 412 18.13 -9.70 -6.95
N ILE A 413 17.23 -8.79 -6.59
CA ILE A 413 17.56 -7.54 -5.91
C ILE A 413 16.68 -7.45 -4.68
N ASN A 414 17.31 -7.45 -3.51
CA ASN A 414 16.65 -7.27 -2.24
C ASN A 414 16.71 -5.79 -1.87
N VAL A 415 15.53 -5.19 -1.69
CA VAL A 415 15.38 -3.81 -1.26
C VAL A 415 14.66 -3.75 0.07
N GLU A 416 15.04 -2.78 0.89
CA GLU A 416 14.35 -2.49 2.15
C GLU A 416 13.71 -1.11 2.04
N VAL A 417 12.47 -1.00 2.52
CA VAL A 417 11.80 0.28 2.69
C VAL A 417 11.54 0.49 4.17
N VAL A 418 12.00 1.62 4.70
CA VAL A 418 11.77 2.06 6.06
C VAL A 418 10.88 3.29 6.05
N ALA A 419 9.85 3.27 6.89
CA ALA A 419 8.94 4.39 7.07
C ALA A 419 9.25 5.18 8.35
N HIS A 420 9.41 6.48 8.18
CA HIS A 420 9.53 7.44 9.27
C HIS A 420 8.25 8.28 9.35
N VAL A 421 7.63 8.30 10.53
CA VAL A 421 6.53 9.22 10.83
C VAL A 421 7.06 10.34 11.70
N MET A 422 6.76 11.56 11.28
CA MET A 422 7.23 12.79 11.90
C MET A 422 6.06 13.70 12.22
N GLN A 423 6.20 14.45 13.31
CA GLN A 423 5.31 15.54 13.68
C GLN A 423 6.18 16.79 13.86
N PRO A 424 6.41 17.58 12.78
CA PRO A 424 7.32 18.72 12.81
C PRO A 424 7.03 19.73 13.92
N GLU A 425 5.76 19.96 14.23
CA GLU A 425 5.30 20.87 15.29
C GLU A 425 5.74 20.40 16.68
N LEU A 426 5.82 19.08 16.88
CA LEU A 426 6.25 18.45 18.12
C LEU A 426 7.74 18.09 18.12
N ARG A 427 8.45 18.33 17.01
CA ARG A 427 9.85 17.96 16.79
C ARG A 427 10.14 16.48 17.09
N SER A 428 9.18 15.60 16.79
CA SER A 428 9.30 14.15 16.95
C SER A 428 9.51 13.46 15.60
N SER A 429 10.29 12.38 15.62
CA SER A 429 10.53 11.49 14.49
C SER A 429 10.62 10.06 14.99
N GLU A 430 9.84 9.17 14.38
CA GLU A 430 9.63 7.80 14.83
C GLU A 430 9.76 6.84 13.64
N VAL A 431 10.41 5.69 13.84
CA VAL A 431 10.49 4.61 12.83
C VAL A 431 9.30 3.69 13.06
N GLU A 432 8.53 3.45 12.00
CA GLU A 432 7.21 2.84 12.10
C GLU A 432 7.15 1.42 11.52
N TRP A 433 7.84 1.15 10.41
CA TRP A 433 7.85 -0.16 9.75
C TRP A 433 8.98 -0.29 8.74
#